data_AF-A0A7L8V5A7-F1
#
_entry.id   AF-A0A7L8V5A7-F1
#
_cell.length_a   1.000
_cell.length_b   1.000
_cell.length_c   1.000
_cell.angle_alpha   90.00
_cell.angle_beta   90.00
_cell.angle_gamma   90.00
#
_symmetry.space_group_name_H-M   'P 1'
#
loop_
_entity.id
_entity.type
_entity.pdbx_description
1 polymer ?
#
loop_
_entity_poly.entity_id
_entity_poly.type
_entity_poly.pdbx_seq_one_letter_code
_entity_poly.pdbx_strand_id
1 'polypeptide(L)'
;MKKSILALFIIGLVVIVAQSIYQQLNKKVAKSSRIECHKNVTVFERVYNNEKINAIQEFIKDGTFEISLKAEPSKYMKSQLFNYVDSQAVKEYIQNSFGLTTLDNALKINVLLYENDKEDPGKKSAEAKMYAGYLMFDFYLENEMIYKVQIDFMDMQGNDINKTIDCIKQSILSI
;
A
#
# COMPACT_ATOMS: atom_id res chain seq x y z
N MET A 1 54.78 -10.75 10.21
CA MET A 1 53.61 -11.67 10.26
C MET A 1 52.35 -11.03 10.83
N LYS A 2 52.31 -10.54 12.09
CA LYS A 2 51.07 -9.99 12.69
C LYS A 2 50.44 -8.80 11.93
N LYS A 3 51.24 -7.87 11.41
CA LYS A 3 50.75 -6.71 10.62
C LYS A 3 50.14 -7.12 9.27
N SER A 4 50.71 -8.13 8.61
CA SER A 4 50.22 -8.65 7.32
C SER A 4 48.90 -9.42 7.49
N ILE A 5 48.75 -10.14 8.60
CA ILE A 5 47.49 -10.83 8.96
C ILE A 5 46.40 -9.81 9.28
N LEU A 6 46.73 -8.75 10.04
CA LEU A 6 45.79 -7.66 10.33
C LEU A 6 45.35 -6.93 9.05
N ALA A 7 46.28 -6.66 8.13
CA ALA A 7 45.97 -6.04 6.84
C ALA A 7 45.02 -6.89 6.00
N LEU A 8 45.25 -8.22 5.92
CA LEU A 8 44.35 -9.15 5.23
C LEU A 8 42.95 -9.17 5.85
N PHE A 9 42.86 -9.09 7.18
CA PHE A 9 41.57 -9.05 7.88
C PHE A 9 40.79 -7.76 7.58
N ILE A 10 41.47 -6.61 7.59
CA ILE A 10 40.87 -5.32 7.25
C ILE A 10 40.40 -5.31 5.79
N ILE A 11 41.21 -5.82 4.86
CA ILE A 11 40.83 -5.93 3.45
C ILE A 11 39.60 -6.83 3.29
N GLY A 12 39.56 -7.98 3.97
CA GLY A 12 38.41 -8.88 3.95
C GLY A 12 37.13 -8.20 4.46
N LEU A 13 37.23 -7.44 5.56
CA LEU A 13 36.09 -6.67 6.10
C LEU A 13 35.58 -5.63 5.09
N VAL A 14 36.48 -4.88 4.46
CA VAL A 14 36.14 -3.85 3.46
C VAL A 14 35.44 -4.49 2.25
N VAL A 15 35.91 -5.64 1.78
CA VAL A 15 35.28 -6.35 0.66
C VAL A 15 33.86 -6.81 1.00
N ILE A 16 33.63 -7.34 2.20
CA ILE A 16 32.29 -7.77 2.65
C ILE A 16 31.34 -6.58 2.73
N VAL A 17 31.78 -5.46 3.32
CA VAL A 17 30.97 -4.24 3.42
C VAL A 17 30.67 -3.68 2.02
N ALA A 18 31.68 -3.62 1.14
CA ALA A 18 31.51 -3.15 -0.23
C ALA A 18 30.52 -4.03 -1.03
N GLN A 19 30.58 -5.35 -0.87
CA GLN A 19 29.62 -6.25 -1.50
C GLN A 19 28.20 -6.07 -0.96
N SER A 20 28.04 -5.91 0.36
CA SER A 20 26.73 -5.68 0.97
C SER A 20 26.11 -4.37 0.47
N ILE A 21 26.90 -3.29 0.42
CA ILE A 21 26.46 -2.01 -0.16
C ILE A 21 26.11 -2.18 -1.64
N TYR A 22 26.95 -2.84 -2.43
CA TYR A 22 26.71 -3.07 -3.86
C TYR A 22 25.41 -3.85 -4.11
N GLN A 23 25.15 -4.90 -3.33
CA GLN A 23 23.90 -5.67 -3.41
C GLN A 23 22.69 -4.82 -3.03
N GLN A 24 22.80 -4.00 -2.00
CA GLN A 24 21.71 -3.14 -1.54
C GLN A 24 21.39 -2.03 -2.56
N LEU A 25 22.40 -1.46 -3.20
CA LEU A 25 22.24 -0.43 -4.25
C LEU A 25 21.68 -1.00 -5.56
N ASN A 26 22.03 -2.25 -5.91
CA ASN A 26 21.60 -2.88 -7.16
C ASN A 26 20.38 -3.79 -7.00
N LYS A 27 19.72 -3.80 -5.83
CA LYS A 27 18.49 -4.56 -5.63
C LYS A 27 17.44 -4.03 -6.62
N LYS A 28 17.03 -4.86 -7.58
CA LYS A 28 15.98 -4.50 -8.53
C LYS A 28 14.69 -4.26 -7.75
N VAL A 29 14.27 -3.00 -7.67
CA VAL A 29 12.95 -2.62 -7.14
C VAL A 29 11.94 -2.83 -8.25
N ALA A 30 10.92 -3.66 -8.03
CA ALA A 30 9.75 -3.69 -8.88
C ALA A 30 9.14 -2.30 -8.79
N LYS A 31 9.30 -1.51 -9.85
CA LYS A 31 8.68 -0.19 -9.93
C LYS A 31 7.26 -0.43 -10.38
N SER A 32 6.28 0.00 -9.57
CA SER A 32 4.91 0.09 -10.06
C SER A 32 4.91 0.86 -11.37
N SER A 33 4.35 0.26 -12.42
CA SER A 33 4.19 0.90 -13.71
C SER A 33 2.96 1.81 -13.66
N ARG A 34 3.06 3.03 -14.22
CA ARG A 34 1.89 3.92 -14.27
C ARG A 34 0.83 3.31 -15.21
N ILE A 35 -0.24 2.78 -14.62
CA ILE A 35 -1.43 2.31 -15.35
C ILE A 35 -2.40 3.44 -15.68
N GLU A 36 -3.39 3.16 -16.53
CA GLU A 36 -4.32 4.18 -17.04
C GLU A 36 -5.11 4.88 -15.93
N CYS A 37 -5.60 4.13 -14.93
CA CYS A 37 -6.39 4.73 -13.85
C CYS A 37 -5.56 5.72 -13.00
N HIS A 38 -4.24 5.54 -12.88
CA HIS A 38 -3.32 6.45 -12.18
C HIS A 38 -3.19 7.83 -12.83
N LYS A 39 -3.64 8.01 -14.08
CA LYS A 39 -3.58 9.32 -14.75
C LYS A 39 -4.61 10.30 -14.20
N ASN A 40 -5.69 9.80 -13.59
CA ASN A 40 -6.83 10.59 -13.15
C ASN A 40 -6.99 10.65 -11.63
N VAL A 41 -6.06 10.06 -10.88
CA VAL A 41 -6.10 10.00 -9.41
C VAL A 41 -4.73 10.33 -8.82
N THR A 42 -4.72 10.72 -7.56
CA THR A 42 -3.47 10.86 -6.80
C THR A 42 -3.16 9.52 -6.14
N VAL A 43 -2.03 8.93 -6.48
CA VAL A 43 -1.64 7.58 -6.08
C VAL A 43 -0.23 7.57 -5.49
N PHE A 44 -0.07 6.85 -4.38
CA PHE A 44 1.20 6.63 -3.71
C PHE A 44 1.40 5.13 -3.52
N GLU A 45 2.46 4.59 -4.12
CA GLU A 45 2.73 3.15 -4.11
C GLU A 45 4.11 2.87 -3.59
N ARG A 46 4.25 1.75 -2.87
CA ARG A 46 5.55 1.26 -2.42
C ARG A 46 5.58 -0.26 -2.38
N VAL A 47 6.52 -0.83 -3.13
CA VAL A 47 6.89 -2.24 -3.01
C VAL A 47 8.02 -2.38 -2.00
N TYR A 48 7.82 -3.21 -0.99
CA TYR A 48 8.80 -3.50 0.06
C TYR A 48 9.58 -4.79 -0.23
N ASN A 49 8.92 -5.79 -0.81
CA ASN A 49 9.54 -7.05 -1.19
C ASN A 49 9.07 -7.52 -2.58
N ASN A 50 9.95 -7.38 -3.57
CA ASN A 50 9.63 -7.72 -4.97
C ASN A 50 9.53 -9.23 -5.22
N GLU A 51 10.26 -10.04 -4.46
CA GLU A 51 10.31 -11.50 -4.65
C GLU A 51 8.96 -12.14 -4.30
N LYS A 52 8.18 -11.48 -3.43
CA LYS A 52 6.87 -11.94 -2.97
C LYS A 52 5.68 -11.32 -3.73
N ILE A 53 5.91 -10.44 -4.72
CA ILE A 53 4.82 -9.79 -5.48
C ILE A 53 3.98 -10.83 -6.25
N ASN A 54 4.62 -11.77 -6.95
CA ASN A 54 3.89 -12.78 -7.71
C ASN A 54 2.98 -13.62 -6.81
N ALA A 55 3.47 -13.99 -5.61
CA ALA A 55 2.69 -14.75 -4.65
C ALA A 55 1.43 -13.99 -4.20
N ILE A 56 1.54 -12.70 -3.87
CA ILE A 56 0.34 -11.92 -3.49
C ILE A 56 -0.63 -11.73 -4.66
N GLN A 57 -0.13 -11.62 -5.90
CA GLN A 57 -0.98 -11.55 -7.09
C GLN A 57 -1.74 -12.86 -7.32
N GLU A 58 -1.12 -14.01 -7.08
CA GLU A 58 -1.77 -15.33 -7.12
C GLU A 58 -2.86 -15.43 -6.06
N PHE A 59 -2.57 -15.09 -4.80
CA PHE A 59 -3.57 -15.04 -3.73
C PHE A 59 -4.77 -14.14 -4.07
N ILE A 60 -4.54 -12.98 -4.69
CA ILE A 60 -5.61 -12.07 -5.14
C ILE A 60 -6.42 -12.70 -6.29
N LYS A 61 -5.77 -13.33 -7.27
CA LYS A 61 -6.45 -13.98 -8.40
C LYS A 61 -7.31 -15.16 -7.95
N ASP A 62 -6.84 -15.89 -6.95
CA ASP A 62 -7.51 -17.07 -6.38
C ASP A 62 -8.54 -16.70 -5.30
N GLY A 63 -8.69 -15.41 -4.97
CA GLY A 63 -9.61 -14.94 -3.94
C GLY A 63 -9.20 -15.29 -2.50
N THR A 64 -7.98 -15.78 -2.27
CA THR A 64 -7.54 -16.31 -0.98
C THR A 64 -6.81 -15.25 -0.16
N PHE A 65 -7.56 -14.49 0.63
CA PHE A 65 -7.03 -13.44 1.50
C PHE A 65 -7.97 -13.10 2.66
N GLU A 66 -7.38 -12.65 3.78
CA GLU A 66 -8.10 -12.03 4.88
C GLU A 66 -8.13 -10.51 4.70
N ILE A 67 -9.29 -9.88 4.90
CA ILE A 67 -9.42 -8.42 4.85
C ILE A 67 -9.87 -7.83 6.19
N SER A 68 -9.12 -6.85 6.66
CA SER A 68 -9.53 -5.97 7.75
C SER A 68 -9.77 -4.55 7.20
N LEU A 69 -10.89 -3.92 7.59
CA LEU A 69 -11.19 -2.54 7.22
C LEU A 69 -11.33 -1.69 8.46
N LYS A 70 -10.62 -0.56 8.49
CA LYS A 70 -10.75 0.50 9.48
C LYS A 70 -11.33 1.73 8.80
N ALA A 71 -12.42 2.25 9.33
CA ALA A 71 -12.97 3.56 8.95
C ALA A 71 -12.45 4.62 9.93
N GLU A 72 -11.93 5.72 9.42
CA GLU A 72 -11.37 6.81 10.21
C GLU A 72 -12.05 8.14 9.85
N PRO A 73 -13.05 8.59 10.64
CA PRO A 73 -13.69 9.89 10.46
C PRO A 73 -12.77 11.03 10.84
N SER A 74 -13.11 12.23 10.36
CA SER A 74 -12.41 13.46 10.76
C SER A 74 -12.51 13.70 12.28
N LYS A 75 -11.47 14.31 12.85
CA LYS A 75 -11.32 14.55 14.29
C LYS A 75 -11.61 16.00 14.68
N TYR A 76 -11.13 16.95 13.89
CA TYR A 76 -11.22 18.39 14.13
C TYR A 76 -12.47 18.99 13.45
N MET A 77 -12.76 18.59 12.21
CA MET A 77 -14.03 18.92 11.56
C MET A 77 -15.12 17.88 11.85
N LYS A 78 -16.38 18.28 11.70
CA LYS A 78 -17.51 17.34 11.72
C LYS A 78 -17.42 16.40 10.52
N SER A 79 -17.42 15.09 10.79
CA SER A 79 -17.42 14.05 9.77
C SER A 79 -18.66 14.13 8.88
N GLN A 80 -18.44 14.04 7.57
CA GLN A 80 -19.45 14.11 6.53
C GLN A 80 -19.49 12.85 5.67
N LEU A 81 -18.32 12.27 5.34
CA LEU A 81 -18.20 11.12 4.45
C LEU A 81 -19.09 9.95 4.91
N PHE A 82 -19.03 9.64 6.20
CA PHE A 82 -19.73 8.50 6.80
C PHE A 82 -21.24 8.73 6.99
N ASN A 83 -21.78 9.88 6.57
CA ASN A 83 -23.23 10.04 6.43
C ASN A 83 -23.75 9.42 5.12
N TYR A 84 -22.87 9.19 4.14
CA TYR A 84 -23.20 8.66 2.82
C TYR A 84 -22.56 7.30 2.57
N VAL A 85 -21.40 7.06 3.18
CA VAL A 85 -20.60 5.85 2.97
C VAL A 85 -20.75 4.90 4.14
N ASP A 86 -21.30 3.72 3.87
CA ASP A 86 -21.29 2.59 4.80
C ASP A 86 -19.98 1.80 4.64
N SER A 87 -19.17 1.79 5.69
CA SER A 87 -17.91 1.03 5.75
C SER A 87 -18.09 -0.47 5.52
N GLN A 88 -19.25 -1.04 5.87
CA GLN A 88 -19.53 -2.46 5.66
C GLN A 88 -19.80 -2.74 4.18
N ALA A 89 -20.57 -1.88 3.50
CA ALA A 89 -20.78 -1.96 2.06
C ALA A 89 -19.45 -1.80 1.28
N VAL A 90 -18.55 -0.93 1.75
CA VAL A 90 -17.20 -0.81 1.18
C VAL A 90 -16.41 -2.10 1.35
N LYS A 91 -16.42 -2.71 2.55
CA LYS A 91 -15.75 -3.99 2.79
C LYS A 91 -16.29 -5.09 1.87
N GLU A 92 -17.61 -5.19 1.74
CA GLU A 92 -18.27 -6.16 0.86
C GLU A 92 -17.91 -5.94 -0.61
N TYR A 93 -17.82 -4.68 -1.05
CA TYR A 93 -17.37 -4.36 -2.39
C TYR A 93 -15.93 -4.84 -2.62
N ILE A 94 -15.01 -4.61 -1.67
CA ILE A 94 -13.63 -5.09 -1.80
C ILE A 94 -13.59 -6.63 -1.88
N GLN A 95 -14.36 -7.32 -1.03
CA GLN A 95 -14.45 -8.78 -1.08
C GLN A 95 -14.97 -9.26 -2.44
N ASN A 96 -16.05 -8.67 -2.95
CA ASN A 96 -16.60 -9.02 -4.25
C ASN A 96 -15.65 -8.69 -5.41
N SER A 97 -14.97 -7.55 -5.36
CA SER A 97 -14.02 -7.14 -6.40
C SER A 97 -12.74 -7.97 -6.39
N PHE A 98 -12.26 -8.44 -5.24
CA PHE A 98 -11.01 -9.21 -5.14
C PHE A 98 -11.24 -10.73 -5.19
N GLY A 99 -12.43 -11.24 -4.86
CA GLY A 99 -12.77 -12.66 -4.88
C GLY A 99 -13.21 -13.20 -3.51
N LEU A 100 -13.76 -14.41 -3.49
CA LEU A 100 -14.29 -15.02 -2.26
C LEU A 100 -13.16 -15.49 -1.34
N THR A 101 -13.08 -14.89 -0.16
CA THR A 101 -12.15 -15.26 0.92
C THR A 101 -12.22 -16.74 1.26
N THR A 102 -11.10 -17.44 1.14
CA THR A 102 -10.91 -18.76 1.75
C THR A 102 -10.17 -18.62 3.09
N LEU A 103 -10.37 -19.57 4.00
CA LEU A 103 -9.83 -19.54 5.37
C LEU A 103 -8.34 -19.93 5.45
N ASP A 104 -7.64 -20.11 4.32
CA ASP A 104 -6.21 -20.41 4.31
C ASP A 104 -5.39 -19.11 4.31
N ASN A 105 -4.96 -18.75 5.52
CA ASN A 105 -4.62 -17.40 6.00
C ASN A 105 -3.25 -16.84 5.56
N ALA A 106 -2.85 -16.98 4.29
CA ALA A 106 -1.52 -16.53 3.88
C ALA A 106 -1.43 -15.02 3.64
N LEU A 107 -2.33 -14.44 2.82
CA LEU A 107 -2.36 -13.01 2.49
C LEU A 107 -3.33 -12.26 3.40
N LYS A 108 -2.85 -11.20 4.05
CA LYS A 108 -3.67 -10.25 4.81
C LYS A 108 -3.67 -8.89 4.12
N ILE A 109 -4.86 -8.32 3.93
CA ILE A 109 -5.07 -7.00 3.35
C ILE A 109 -5.68 -6.11 4.43
N ASN A 110 -4.90 -5.14 4.90
CA ASN A 110 -5.39 -4.14 5.83
C ASN A 110 -5.79 -2.89 5.04
N VAL A 111 -7.04 -2.48 5.20
CA VAL A 111 -7.64 -1.36 4.48
C VAL A 111 -7.99 -0.25 5.46
N LEU A 112 -7.55 0.96 5.14
CA LEU A 112 -7.97 2.19 5.82
C LEU A 112 -8.82 3.01 4.86
N LEU A 113 -10.07 3.27 5.25
CA LEU A 113 -10.94 4.27 4.65
C LEU A 113 -10.87 5.53 5.53
N TYR A 114 -10.19 6.56 5.04
CA TYR A 114 -9.91 7.77 5.80
C TYR A 114 -10.65 8.96 5.22
N GLU A 115 -11.35 9.73 6.08
CA GLU A 115 -11.92 11.02 5.70
C GLU A 115 -10.90 12.15 5.89
N ASN A 116 -10.74 12.97 4.85
CA ASN A 116 -9.80 14.08 4.88
C ASN A 116 -10.24 15.18 5.85
N ASP A 117 -9.66 15.21 7.04
CA ASP A 117 -9.91 16.27 8.01
C ASP A 117 -9.29 17.61 7.58
N LYS A 118 -10.09 18.50 6.98
CA LYS A 118 -9.62 19.77 6.39
C LYS A 118 -9.28 20.83 7.44
N GLU A 119 -9.73 20.64 8.68
CA GLU A 119 -9.50 21.53 9.82
C GLU A 119 -8.34 21.06 10.70
N ASP A 120 -7.67 19.96 10.35
CA ASP A 120 -6.46 19.51 11.03
C ASP A 120 -5.39 20.64 11.05
N PRO A 121 -4.93 21.09 12.24
CA PRO A 121 -3.88 22.10 12.38
C PRO A 121 -2.56 21.76 11.68
N GLY A 122 -2.31 20.47 11.42
CA GLY A 122 -1.17 19.98 10.66
C GLY A 122 -1.26 20.30 9.15
N LYS A 123 -2.45 20.57 8.61
CA LYS A 123 -2.66 20.83 7.18
C LYS A 123 -2.55 22.31 6.84
N LYS A 124 -1.44 22.65 6.20
CA LYS A 124 -1.07 24.03 5.88
C LYS A 124 -1.39 24.46 4.45
N SER A 125 -1.48 23.52 3.50
CA SER A 125 -1.68 23.86 2.08
C SER A 125 -3.11 23.64 1.62
N ALA A 126 -3.49 24.34 0.54
CA ALA A 126 -4.80 24.17 -0.09
C ALA A 126 -4.93 22.80 -0.75
N GLU A 127 -3.85 22.26 -1.33
CA GLU A 127 -3.86 20.92 -1.93
C GLU A 127 -4.16 19.85 -0.88
N ALA A 128 -3.59 19.95 0.33
CA ALA A 128 -3.87 18.99 1.41
C ALA A 128 -5.36 18.95 1.83
N LYS A 129 -6.14 19.99 1.49
CA LYS A 129 -7.58 20.12 1.82
C LYS A 129 -8.51 19.78 0.66
N MET A 130 -7.97 19.49 -0.53
CA MET A 130 -8.79 19.31 -1.74
C MET A 130 -9.54 17.97 -1.77
N TYR A 131 -8.92 16.90 -1.26
CA TYR A 131 -9.48 15.55 -1.30
C TYR A 131 -10.61 15.37 -0.28
N ALA A 132 -11.52 14.44 -0.57
CA ALA A 132 -12.53 13.99 0.38
C ALA A 132 -11.95 12.99 1.38
N GLY A 133 -10.97 12.21 0.95
CA GLY A 133 -10.35 11.17 1.76
C GLY A 133 -9.39 10.33 0.92
N TYR A 134 -8.98 9.20 1.48
CA TYR A 134 -8.20 8.21 0.74
C TYR A 134 -8.53 6.80 1.18
N LEU A 135 -8.25 5.86 0.27
CA LEU A 135 -8.15 4.45 0.58
C LEU A 135 -6.68 4.04 0.61
N MET A 136 -6.29 3.34 1.66
CA MET A 136 -4.94 2.80 1.79
C MET A 136 -5.01 1.30 2.04
N PHE A 137 -4.33 0.54 1.19
CA PHE A 137 -4.24 -0.91 1.24
C PHE A 137 -2.81 -1.31 1.57
N ASP A 138 -2.63 -2.01 2.69
CA ASP A 138 -1.38 -2.63 3.07
C ASP A 138 -1.52 -4.15 2.89
N PHE A 139 -0.67 -4.75 2.05
CA PHE A 139 -0.66 -6.18 1.73
C PHE A 139 0.47 -6.86 2.52
N TYR A 140 0.10 -7.83 3.35
CA TYR A 140 1.02 -8.59 4.19
C TYR A 140 1.01 -10.07 3.82
N LEU A 141 2.19 -10.66 3.71
CA LEU A 141 2.38 -12.10 3.56
C LEU A 141 3.29 -12.57 4.69
N GLU A 142 2.85 -13.55 5.49
CA GLU A 142 3.63 -14.07 6.64
C GLU A 142 4.03 -12.97 7.66
N ASN A 143 3.15 -12.00 7.89
CA ASN A 143 3.37 -10.79 8.71
C ASN A 143 4.46 -9.81 8.18
N GLU A 144 4.96 -10.02 6.97
CA GLU A 144 5.83 -9.07 6.28
C GLU A 144 5.00 -8.17 5.35
N MET A 145 5.15 -6.85 5.43
CA MET A 145 4.52 -5.93 4.48
C MET A 145 5.21 -6.07 3.12
N ILE A 146 4.45 -6.44 2.09
CA ILE A 146 4.96 -6.69 0.74
C ILE A 146 4.71 -5.48 -0.15
N TYR A 147 3.51 -4.95 -0.08
CA TYR A 147 3.05 -3.86 -0.94
C TYR A 147 2.14 -2.91 -0.17
N LYS A 148 2.22 -1.63 -0.51
CA LYS A 148 1.35 -0.58 -0.01
C LYS A 148 0.91 0.31 -1.15
N VAL A 149 -0.38 0.62 -1.20
CA VAL A 149 -0.94 1.60 -2.11
C VAL A 149 -1.95 2.48 -1.40
N GLN A 150 -1.85 3.78 -1.63
CA GLN A 150 -2.83 4.76 -1.23
C GLN A 150 -3.34 5.47 -2.49
N ILE A 151 -4.66 5.61 -2.62
CA ILE A 151 -5.28 6.43 -3.65
C ILE A 151 -6.27 7.38 -3.00
N ASP A 152 -6.11 8.66 -3.30
CA ASP A 152 -6.99 9.72 -2.80
C ASP A 152 -8.24 9.81 -3.66
N PHE A 153 -9.39 10.05 -3.02
CA PHE A 153 -10.69 10.24 -3.68
C PHE A 153 -11.25 11.64 -3.39
N MET A 154 -12.11 12.15 -4.28
CA MET A 154 -12.52 13.55 -4.33
C MET A 154 -13.96 13.78 -3.87
N ASP A 155 -14.84 12.78 -4.00
CA ASP A 155 -16.26 12.94 -3.70
C ASP A 155 -16.55 12.70 -2.21
N MET A 156 -17.09 13.71 -1.53
CA MET A 156 -17.49 13.61 -0.10
C MET A 156 -18.69 12.68 0.13
N GLN A 157 -19.42 12.30 -0.91
CA GLN A 157 -20.46 11.27 -0.84
C GLN A 157 -19.90 9.87 -1.16
N GLY A 158 -18.63 9.77 -1.56
CA GLY A 158 -17.93 8.51 -1.81
C GLY A 158 -18.28 7.83 -3.14
N ASN A 159 -18.88 8.53 -4.11
CA ASN A 159 -19.28 7.95 -5.40
C ASN A 159 -18.09 7.39 -6.22
N ASP A 160 -16.86 7.84 -5.94
CA ASP A 160 -15.63 7.41 -6.59
C ASP A 160 -14.85 6.33 -5.79
N ILE A 161 -15.34 5.90 -4.62
CA ILE A 161 -14.68 4.88 -3.78
C ILE A 161 -14.58 3.55 -4.52
N ASN A 162 -15.64 3.08 -5.16
CA ASN A 162 -15.64 1.80 -5.88
C ASN A 162 -14.61 1.80 -7.02
N LYS A 163 -14.60 2.87 -7.82
CA LYS A 163 -13.61 3.07 -8.89
C LYS A 163 -12.18 3.13 -8.33
N THR A 164 -12.00 3.70 -7.14
CA THR A 164 -10.72 3.76 -6.44
C THR A 164 -10.24 2.37 -6.03
N ILE A 165 -11.14 1.53 -5.50
CA ILE A 165 -10.87 0.12 -5.15
C ILE A 165 -10.47 -0.67 -6.39
N ASP A 166 -11.18 -0.49 -7.51
CA ASP A 166 -10.85 -1.16 -8.77
C ASP A 166 -9.47 -0.74 -9.29
N CYS A 167 -9.12 0.54 -9.16
CA CYS A 167 -7.80 1.04 -9.54
C CYS A 167 -6.69 0.47 -8.65
N ILE A 168 -6.93 0.33 -7.34
CA ILE A 168 -6.01 -0.33 -6.40
C ILE A 168 -5.79 -1.80 -6.79
N LYS A 169 -6.87 -2.52 -7.16
CA LYS A 169 -6.75 -3.90 -7.64
C LYS A 169 -5.91 -3.99 -8.92
N GLN A 170 -6.15 -3.10 -9.88
CA GLN A 170 -5.37 -3.06 -11.12
C GLN A 170 -3.91 -2.72 -10.86
N SER A 171 -3.64 -1.78 -9.95
CA SER A 171 -2.30 -1.39 -9.52
C SER A 171 -1.50 -2.61 -9.07
N ILE A 172 -1.97 -3.37 -8.08
CA ILE A 172 -1.23 -4.52 -7.57
C ILE A 172 -1.04 -5.64 -8.60
N LEU A 173 -2.03 -5.85 -9.47
CA LEU A 173 -1.96 -6.86 -10.54
C LEU A 173 -1.05 -6.47 -11.71
N SER A 174 -0.60 -5.21 -11.76
CA SER A 174 0.24 -4.65 -12.84
C SER A 174 1.73 -4.48 -12.49
N ILE A 175 2.11 -4.78 -11.25
CA ILE A 175 3.50 -4.78 -10.78
C ILE A 175 4.22 -6.00 -11.33
#